data_AF-A0A4P6P3L4-F1
#
_entry.id   AF-A0A4P6P3L4-F1
#
_cell.length_a   1.000
_cell.length_b   1.000
_cell.length_c   1.000
_cell.angle_alpha   90.00
_cell.angle_beta   90.00
_cell.angle_gamma   90.00
#
_symmetry.space_group_name_H-M   'P 1'
#
loop_
_entity.id
_entity.type
_entity.pdbx_description
1 polymer ?
#
loop_
_entity_poly.entity_id
_entity_poly.type
_entity_poly.pdbx_seq_one_letter_code
_entity_poly.pdbx_strand_id
1 'polypeptide(L)'
;MLKITRTVTMLALFICLNSYAENTNVLKIYNQFTAVSAAAGKCMTPSKEDLTAFLANYQMVTTLMYQEVRKRKPNFTEQQAKSAIKIGSDKVTKAVYKVIESESCDSPKIQDLIKRFSVQAKWQPSS
;
A
#
# COMPACT_ATOMS: atom_id res chain seq x y z
N MET A 1 9.55 -63.96 22.15
CA MET A 1 10.59 -63.13 21.50
C MET A 1 9.92 -62.24 20.46
N LEU A 2 10.03 -60.93 20.64
CA LEU A 2 9.23 -59.88 20.01
C LEU A 2 9.77 -59.54 18.61
N LYS A 3 9.03 -59.85 17.53
CA LYS A 3 9.30 -59.31 16.18
C LYS A 3 8.41 -58.09 15.98
N ILE A 4 9.00 -56.92 16.10
CA ILE A 4 8.34 -55.61 15.97
C ILE A 4 8.01 -55.37 14.50
N THR A 5 6.73 -55.45 14.17
CA THR A 5 6.14 -55.16 12.86
C THR A 5 6.19 -53.64 12.62
N ARG A 6 7.01 -53.17 11.67
CA ARG A 6 6.99 -51.77 11.19
C ARG A 6 5.89 -51.60 10.14
N THR A 7 4.68 -51.35 10.58
CA THR A 7 3.59 -50.88 9.73
C THR A 7 3.78 -49.37 9.56
N VAL A 8 4.31 -48.94 8.41
CA VAL A 8 4.46 -47.52 8.08
C VAL A 8 3.11 -46.99 7.62
N THR A 9 2.42 -46.33 8.54
CA THR A 9 1.16 -45.62 8.31
C THR A 9 1.43 -44.39 7.43
N MET A 10 1.34 -44.52 6.11
CA MET A 10 1.30 -43.39 5.19
C MET A 10 -0.12 -42.82 5.15
N LEU A 11 -0.49 -42.06 6.19
CA LEU A 11 -1.64 -41.15 6.15
C LEU A 11 -1.11 -39.75 5.76
N ALA A 12 -0.84 -39.56 4.47
CA ALA A 12 -0.50 -38.24 3.94
C ALA A 12 -1.78 -37.40 3.81
N LEU A 13 -2.08 -36.66 4.88
CA LEU A 13 -2.96 -35.50 4.87
C LEU A 13 -2.51 -34.54 3.76
N PHE A 14 -3.19 -34.54 2.61
CA PHE A 14 -3.23 -33.40 1.69
C PHE A 14 -4.30 -32.41 2.18
N ILE A 15 -4.15 -31.93 3.41
CA ILE A 15 -4.99 -30.89 3.98
C ILE A 15 -4.29 -29.55 3.79
N CYS A 16 -4.97 -28.67 3.06
CA CYS A 16 -4.79 -27.22 2.98
C CYS A 16 -3.51 -26.72 2.29
N LEU A 17 -3.59 -26.67 0.96
CA LEU A 17 -3.14 -25.45 0.27
C LEU A 17 -4.02 -24.29 0.77
N ASN A 18 -3.69 -23.76 1.95
CA ASN A 18 -4.07 -22.40 2.27
C ASN A 18 -3.29 -21.53 1.29
N SER A 19 -3.92 -21.14 0.19
CA SER A 19 -3.58 -19.91 -0.50
C SER A 19 -3.77 -18.79 0.53
N TYR A 20 -2.75 -18.55 1.34
CA TYR A 20 -2.53 -17.26 1.96
C TYR A 20 -2.32 -16.30 0.79
N ALA A 21 -3.42 -15.84 0.20
CA ALA A 21 -3.42 -14.59 -0.54
C ALA A 21 -2.77 -13.59 0.39
N GLU A 22 -1.56 -13.14 0.07
CA GLU A 22 -0.94 -12.01 0.74
C GLU A 22 -2.02 -10.94 0.80
N ASN A 23 -2.51 -10.65 1.99
CA ASN A 23 -3.41 -9.53 2.21
C ASN A 23 -2.56 -8.29 1.95
N THR A 24 -2.45 -7.89 0.69
CA THR A 24 -1.67 -6.74 0.26
C THR A 24 -2.17 -5.59 1.08
N ASN A 25 -1.37 -5.18 2.06
CA ASN A 25 -1.84 -4.32 3.13
C ASN A 25 -2.23 -2.97 2.52
N VAL A 26 -3.53 -2.74 2.31
CA VAL A 26 -4.08 -1.56 1.63
C VAL A 26 -3.56 -0.28 2.27
N LEU A 27 -3.37 -0.28 3.59
CA LEU A 27 -2.75 0.84 4.32
C LEU A 27 -1.31 1.12 3.87
N LYS A 28 -0.51 0.08 3.63
CA LYS A 28 0.85 0.21 3.12
C LYS A 28 0.87 0.79 1.70
N ILE A 29 0.00 0.28 0.82
CA ILE A 29 -0.10 0.80 -0.56
C ILE A 29 -0.56 2.26 -0.54
N TYR A 30 -1.61 2.56 0.24
CA TYR A 30 -2.11 3.92 0.40
C TYR A 30 -1.01 4.88 0.86
N ASN A 31 -0.28 4.52 1.92
CA ASN A 31 0.82 5.34 2.43
C ASN A 31 1.94 5.53 1.40
N GLN A 32 2.24 4.51 0.58
CA GLN A 32 3.21 4.64 -0.50
C GLN A 32 2.75 5.64 -1.57
N PHE A 33 1.50 5.56 -2.01
CA PHE A 33 0.93 6.55 -2.94
C PHE A 33 0.90 7.96 -2.34
N THR A 34 0.55 8.10 -1.06
CA THR A 34 0.59 9.39 -0.37
C THR A 34 2.01 9.97 -0.35
N ALA A 35 3.01 9.17 0.01
CA ALA A 35 4.39 9.63 0.09
C ALA A 35 4.94 10.04 -1.28
N VAL A 36 4.65 9.24 -2.31
CA VAL A 36 5.03 9.53 -3.70
C VAL A 36 4.32 10.79 -4.21
N SER A 37 3.03 10.95 -3.92
CA SER A 37 2.26 12.15 -4.29
C SER A 37 2.84 13.42 -3.65
N ALA A 38 3.21 13.35 -2.36
CA ALA A 38 3.83 14.46 -1.64
C ALA A 38 5.21 14.83 -2.24
N ALA A 39 6.06 13.84 -2.50
CA ALA A 39 7.36 14.07 -3.11
C ALA A 39 7.23 14.65 -4.53
N ALA A 40 6.40 14.02 -5.37
CA ALA A 40 6.21 14.44 -6.75
C ALA A 40 5.64 15.87 -6.86
N GLY A 41 4.68 16.22 -6.00
CA GLY A 41 4.07 17.55 -5.97
C GLY A 41 5.00 18.69 -5.55
N LYS A 42 6.13 18.39 -4.90
CA LYS A 42 7.14 19.40 -4.52
C LYS A 42 8.39 19.39 -5.39
N CYS A 43 8.79 18.22 -5.90
CA CYS A 43 10.14 18.02 -6.42
C CYS A 43 10.21 17.68 -7.91
N MET A 44 9.08 17.57 -8.61
CA MET A 44 9.07 17.36 -10.06
C MET A 44 7.86 18.01 -10.71
N THR A 45 7.84 18.00 -12.04
CA THR A 45 6.67 18.35 -12.85
C THR A 45 6.38 17.18 -13.77
N PRO A 46 5.46 16.27 -13.40
CA PRO A 46 5.11 15.13 -14.23
C PRO A 46 4.44 15.57 -15.54
N SER A 47 4.48 14.71 -16.56
CA SER A 47 3.64 14.89 -17.74
C SER A 47 2.16 14.85 -17.33
N LYS A 48 1.29 15.52 -18.11
CA LYS A 48 -0.16 15.52 -17.84
C LYS A 48 -0.73 14.09 -17.87
N GLU A 49 -0.22 13.26 -18.76
CA GLU A 49 -0.61 11.86 -18.93
C GLU A 49 -0.25 11.03 -17.69
N ASP A 50 1.02 11.10 -17.25
CA ASP A 50 1.48 10.36 -16.07
C ASP A 50 0.77 10.84 -14.80
N LEU A 51 0.54 12.16 -14.66
CA LEU A 51 -0.22 12.71 -13.53
C LEU A 51 -1.65 12.18 -13.51
N THR A 52 -2.32 12.16 -14.66
CA THR A 52 -3.70 11.67 -14.76
C THR A 52 -3.77 10.19 -14.39
N ALA A 53 -2.87 9.37 -14.92
CA ALA A 53 -2.82 7.93 -14.63
C ALA A 53 -2.51 7.66 -13.15
N PHE A 54 -1.54 8.38 -12.57
CA PHE A 54 -1.20 8.30 -11.15
C PHE A 54 -2.39 8.64 -10.26
N LEU A 55 -3.11 9.74 -10.55
CA LEU A 55 -4.25 10.18 -9.75
C LEU A 55 -5.42 9.19 -9.81
N ALA A 56 -5.67 8.58 -10.97
CA ALA A 56 -6.69 7.53 -11.12
C ALA A 56 -6.35 6.31 -10.23
N ASN A 57 -5.10 5.86 -10.26
CA ASN A 57 -4.63 4.77 -9.41
C ASN A 57 -4.70 5.12 -7.93
N TYR A 58 -4.29 6.33 -7.55
CA TYR A 58 -4.35 6.77 -6.17
C TYR A 58 -5.80 6.89 -5.66
N GLN A 59 -6.74 7.34 -6.50
CA GLN A 59 -8.17 7.38 -6.16
C GLN A 59 -8.74 5.99 -5.89
N MET A 60 -8.35 5.00 -6.69
CA MET A 60 -8.74 3.61 -6.45
C MET A 60 -8.20 3.10 -5.11
N VAL A 61 -6.91 3.30 -4.82
CA VAL A 61 -6.32 2.91 -3.52
C VAL A 61 -6.99 3.63 -2.37
N THR A 62 -7.37 4.90 -2.54
CA THR A 62 -8.11 5.67 -1.53
C THR A 62 -9.48 5.06 -1.25
N THR A 63 -10.17 4.58 -2.29
CA THR A 63 -11.45 3.86 -2.14
C THR A 63 -11.26 2.56 -1.36
N LEU A 64 -10.24 1.76 -1.67
CA LEU A 64 -9.91 0.54 -0.92
C LEU A 64 -9.55 0.85 0.53
N MET A 65 -8.79 1.93 0.77
CA MET A 65 -8.45 2.38 2.13
C MET A 65 -9.70 2.77 2.91
N TYR A 66 -10.66 3.44 2.26
CA TYR A 66 -11.95 3.75 2.87
C TYR A 66 -12.73 2.49 3.26
N GLN A 67 -12.82 1.51 2.37
CA GLN A 67 -13.44 0.22 2.67
C GLN A 67 -12.76 -0.48 3.84
N GLU A 68 -11.43 -0.47 3.89
CA GLU A 68 -10.66 -1.09 4.97
C GLU A 68 -10.87 -0.36 6.32
N VAL A 69 -10.96 0.98 6.33
CA VAL A 69 -11.31 1.74 7.54
C VAL A 69 -12.71 1.37 8.02
N ARG A 70 -13.69 1.33 7.11
CA ARG A 70 -15.09 0.96 7.43
C ARG A 70 -15.18 -0.46 7.98
N LYS A 71 -14.41 -1.40 7.42
CA LYS A 71 -14.33 -2.79 7.92
C LYS A 71 -13.76 -2.86 9.33
N ARG A 72 -12.68 -2.12 9.62
CA ARG A 72 -12.02 -2.13 10.94
C ARG A 72 -12.78 -1.33 12.00
N LYS A 73 -13.54 -0.32 11.59
CA LYS A 73 -14.30 0.62 12.44
C LYS A 73 -15.72 0.77 11.90
N PRO A 74 -16.57 -0.27 12.03
CA PRO A 74 -17.92 -0.28 11.45
C PRO A 74 -18.83 0.83 12.00
N ASN A 75 -18.56 1.29 13.23
CA ASN A 75 -19.33 2.34 13.91
C ASN A 75 -18.94 3.77 13.49
N PHE A 76 -17.89 3.94 12.69
CA PHE A 76 -17.58 5.28 12.18
C PHE A 76 -18.71 5.76 11.28
N THR A 77 -18.99 7.07 11.27
CA THR A 77 -19.73 7.70 10.18
C THR A 77 -18.85 7.80 8.94
N GLU A 78 -19.45 8.14 7.79
CA GLU A 78 -18.68 8.42 6.57
C GLU A 78 -17.65 9.54 6.80
N GLN A 79 -18.06 10.63 7.46
CA GLN A 79 -17.20 11.76 7.77
C GLN A 79 -16.06 11.38 8.71
N GLN A 80 -16.30 10.54 9.71
CA GLN A 80 -15.26 10.04 10.62
C GLN A 80 -14.25 9.16 9.88
N ALA A 81 -14.70 8.29 8.97
CA ALA A 81 -13.81 7.48 8.15
C ALA A 81 -12.95 8.35 7.21
N LYS A 82 -13.55 9.32 6.50
CA LYS A 82 -12.81 10.27 5.67
C LYS A 82 -11.82 11.10 6.49
N SER A 83 -12.22 11.56 7.67
CA SER A 83 -11.36 12.31 8.59
C SER A 83 -10.16 11.48 9.06
N ALA A 84 -10.38 10.21 9.44
CA ALA A 84 -9.30 9.32 9.84
C ALA A 84 -8.28 9.07 8.71
N ILE A 85 -8.76 8.86 7.48
CA ILE A 85 -7.91 8.71 6.30
C ILE A 85 -7.09 9.99 6.06
N LYS A 86 -7.75 11.15 6.10
CA LYS A 86 -7.11 12.46 5.93
C LYS A 86 -6.02 12.71 6.98
N ILE A 87 -6.31 12.45 8.25
CA ILE A 87 -5.32 12.61 9.33
C ILE A 87 -4.11 11.70 9.10
N GLY A 88 -4.35 10.46 8.63
CA GLY A 88 -3.28 9.53 8.28
C GLY A 88 -2.40 10.05 7.14
N SER A 89 -3.01 10.47 6.03
CA SER A 89 -2.26 10.99 4.87
C SER A 89 -1.56 12.30 5.15
N ASP A 90 -2.18 13.22 5.90
CA ASP A 90 -1.54 14.47 6.33
C ASP A 90 -0.23 14.19 7.11
N LYS A 91 -0.20 13.15 7.96
CA LYS A 91 1.02 12.75 8.69
C LYS A 91 2.10 12.24 7.75
N VAL A 92 1.76 11.41 6.77
CA VAL A 92 2.70 10.90 5.76
C VAL A 92 3.26 12.05 4.93
N THR A 93 2.40 12.93 4.43
CA THR A 93 2.79 14.12 3.66
C THR A 93 3.73 15.02 4.44
N LYS A 94 3.42 15.33 5.71
CA LYS A 94 4.29 16.14 6.57
C LYS A 94 5.65 15.49 6.79
N ALA A 95 5.71 14.17 6.96
CA ALA A 95 6.98 13.47 7.12
C ALA A 95 7.85 13.58 5.86
N VAL A 96 7.25 13.43 4.66
CA VAL A 96 7.97 13.64 3.39
C VAL A 96 8.45 15.08 3.25
N TYR A 97 7.59 16.06 3.54
CA TYR A 97 7.96 17.48 3.48
C TYR A 97 9.12 17.82 4.40
N LYS A 98 9.12 17.28 5.63
CA LYS A 98 10.24 17.45 6.56
C LYS A 98 11.56 16.92 5.98
N VAL A 99 11.54 15.78 5.31
CA VAL A 99 12.74 15.23 4.64
C VAL A 99 13.17 16.13 3.49
N ILE A 100 12.24 16.66 2.68
CA ILE A 100 12.55 17.60 1.60
C ILE A 100 13.14 18.90 2.17
N GLU A 101 12.60 19.42 3.27
CA GLU A 101 13.10 20.63 3.92
C GLU A 101 14.51 20.45 4.49
N SER A 102 14.82 19.27 5.04
CA SER A 102 16.13 19.02 5.66
C SER A 102 17.19 18.47 4.70
N GLU A 103 16.79 17.69 3.69
CA GLU A 103 17.70 16.95 2.81
C GLU A 103 17.57 17.33 1.32
N SER A 104 16.66 18.26 0.98
CA SER A 104 16.31 18.67 -0.38
C SER A 104 15.62 17.57 -1.23
N CYS A 105 15.17 17.98 -2.41
CA CYS A 105 14.65 17.08 -3.42
C CYS A 105 15.70 16.09 -3.96
N ASP A 106 17.00 16.38 -3.81
CA ASP A 106 18.10 15.55 -4.32
C ASP A 106 18.47 14.41 -3.36
N SER A 107 17.90 14.39 -2.15
CA SER A 107 18.14 13.31 -1.21
C SER A 107 17.80 11.94 -1.82
N PRO A 108 18.62 10.89 -1.56
CA PRO A 108 18.35 9.56 -2.11
C PRO A 108 16.95 9.02 -1.77
N LYS A 109 16.42 9.39 -0.60
CA LYS A 109 15.08 9.00 -0.14
C LYS A 109 13.98 9.63 -0.99
N ILE A 110 14.09 10.92 -1.29
CA ILE A 110 13.09 11.63 -2.11
C ILE A 110 13.22 11.20 -3.57
N GLN A 111 14.44 11.01 -4.06
CA GLN A 111 14.68 10.49 -5.40
C GLN A 111 14.09 9.08 -5.60
N ASP A 112 14.11 8.22 -4.59
CA ASP A 112 13.41 6.92 -4.65
C ASP A 112 11.89 7.10 -4.78
N LEU A 113 11.28 8.02 -4.03
CA LEU A 113 9.85 8.34 -4.15
C LEU A 113 9.50 8.90 -5.53
N ILE A 114 10.31 9.81 -6.07
CA ILE A 114 10.14 10.37 -7.42
C ILE A 114 10.20 9.27 -8.48
N LYS A 115 11.17 8.36 -8.41
CA LYS A 115 11.28 7.23 -9.35
C LYS A 115 10.04 6.32 -9.32
N ARG A 116 9.50 6.07 -8.12
CA ARG A 116 8.28 5.27 -7.93
C ARG A 116 7.02 5.90 -8.50
N PHE A 117 6.99 7.21 -8.74
CA PHE A 117 5.85 7.87 -9.37
C PHE A 117 5.48 7.21 -10.71
N SER A 118 6.48 6.98 -11.57
CA SER A 118 6.26 6.35 -12.88
C SER A 118 5.74 4.90 -12.78
N VAL A 119 6.20 4.16 -11.77
CA VAL A 119 5.73 2.79 -11.49
C VAL A 119 4.28 2.81 -11.05
N GLN A 120 3.92 3.74 -10.15
CA GLN A 120 2.56 3.89 -9.63
C GLN A 120 1.60 4.49 -10.66
N ALA A 121 2.07 5.31 -11.60
CA ALA A 121 1.28 5.79 -12.73
C ALA A 121 0.91 4.67 -13.70
N LYS A 122 1.82 3.71 -13.92
CA LYS A 122 1.61 2.56 -14.81
C LYS A 122 1.00 1.34 -14.10
N TRP A 123 0.75 1.44 -12.80
CA TRP A 123 0.20 0.34 -12.04
C TRP A 123 -1.18 -0.03 -12.56
N GLN A 124 -1.36 -1.33 -12.83
CA GLN A 124 -2.66 -1.93 -13.14
C GLN A 124 -2.88 -2.99 -12.07
N PRO A 125 -3.86 -2.83 -11.16
CA PRO A 125 -4.24 -3.93 -10.29
C PRO A 125 -4.69 -5.10 -11.19
N SER A 126 -4.20 -6.29 -10.93
CA SER A 126 -4.68 -7.49 -11.63
C SER A 126 -6.20 -7.56 -11.50
N SER A 127 -6.89 -7.63 -12.63
CA SER A 127 -8.33 -7.88 -12.75
C SER A 127 -8.74 -9.21 -12.13
#